data_AF-A0A4R1W096-F1
#
_entry.id   AF-A0A4R1W096-F1
#
_cell.length_a   1.000
_cell.length_b   1.000
_cell.length_c   1.000
_cell.angle_alpha   90.00
_cell.angle_beta   90.00
_cell.angle_gamma   90.00
#
_symmetry.space_group_name_H-M   'P 1'
#
loop_
_entity.id
_entity.type
_entity.pdbx_description
1 polymer ?
#
loop_
_entity_poly.entity_id
_entity_poly.type
_entity_poly.pdbx_seq_one_letter_code
_entity_poly.pdbx_strand_id
1 'polypeptide(L)'
;MPSRPTAGGRRLADLFAADEHVEVEASWGIYQRMIAAYREPGRSRGRALMKQLIDSVSHGVPTALVELITLGRTLNKRAADVLAYFDRPGTSNGPTEAINGRLEHLGGSALGFRNLTNYIAYVDFRISDGMSSA
;
A
#
# COMPACT_ATOMS: atom_id res chain seq x y z
N MET A 1 17.39 13.16 35.50
CA MET A 1 18.26 13.39 34.34
C MET A 1 17.71 12.64 33.15
N PRO A 2 17.22 13.28 32.08
CA PRO A 2 16.79 12.57 30.89
C PRO A 2 17.94 12.41 29.89
N SER A 3 18.05 11.19 29.37
CA SER A 3 19.10 10.66 28.50
C SER A 3 19.20 11.37 27.14
N ARG A 4 20.42 11.52 26.63
CA ARG A 4 20.71 12.06 25.28
C ARG A 4 20.09 11.17 24.19
N PRO A 5 19.37 11.74 23.20
CA PRO A 5 18.93 10.98 22.03
C PRO A 5 20.12 10.62 21.15
N THR A 6 20.11 9.38 20.62
CA THR A 6 21.17 8.83 19.77
C THR A 6 21.18 9.46 18.38
N ALA A 7 22.36 9.49 17.75
CA ALA A 7 22.67 10.24 16.53
C ALA A 7 21.77 9.93 15.31
N GLY A 8 21.06 8.80 15.28
CA GLY A 8 20.14 8.45 14.20
C GLY A 8 18.86 9.30 14.16
N GLY A 9 18.34 9.74 15.31
CA GLY A 9 17.14 10.57 15.37
C GLY A 9 17.37 12.01 14.92
N ARG A 10 18.60 12.51 15.08
CA ARG A 10 18.98 13.88 14.70
C ARG A 10 19.05 14.05 13.19
N ARG A 11 19.55 13.03 12.48
CA ARG A 11 19.67 13.05 11.01
C ARG A 11 18.32 13.02 10.29
N LEU A 12 17.29 12.38 10.86
CA LEU A 12 15.92 12.42 10.32
C LEU A 12 15.24 13.75 10.60
N ALA A 13 15.35 14.28 11.82
CA ALA A 13 14.80 15.59 12.18
C ALA A 13 15.40 16.72 11.34
N ASP A 14 16.71 16.67 11.06
CA ASP A 14 17.40 17.67 10.24
C ASP A 14 17.04 17.53 8.74
N LEU A 15 16.64 16.34 8.27
CA LEU A 15 16.24 16.08 6.88
C LEU A 15 14.80 16.56 6.60
N PHE A 16 13.94 16.66 7.62
CA PHE A 16 12.56 17.17 7.49
C PHE A 16 12.41 18.66 7.86
N ALA A 17 13.51 19.36 8.18
CA ALA A 17 13.48 20.76 8.63
C ALA A 17 13.28 21.80 7.51
N ALA A 18 13.29 21.41 6.24
CA ALA A 18 12.99 22.29 5.11
C ALA A 18 11.53 22.14 4.67
N ASP A 19 10.85 23.26 4.33
CA ASP A 19 9.48 23.31 3.78
C ASP A 19 9.30 22.40 2.56
N GLU A 20 10.39 22.04 1.87
CA GLU A 20 10.45 21.12 0.72
C GLU A 20 10.15 19.65 1.08
N HIS A 21 10.02 19.29 2.36
CA HIS A 21 9.81 17.90 2.79
C HIS A 21 8.47 17.62 3.47
N VAL A 22 7.60 18.63 3.60
CA VAL A 22 6.29 18.51 4.26
C VAL A 22 5.39 17.48 3.56
N GLU A 23 5.43 17.42 2.22
CA GLU A 23 4.69 16.43 1.42
C GLU A 23 5.13 14.99 1.73
N VAL A 24 6.44 14.77 1.80
CA VAL A 24 7.03 13.45 2.06
C VAL A 24 6.74 13.03 3.50
N GLU A 25 6.89 13.94 4.45
CA GLU A 25 6.61 13.67 5.87
C GLU A 25 5.12 13.36 6.09
N ALA A 26 4.22 14.14 5.50
CA ALA A 26 2.78 13.92 5.59
C ALA A 26 2.38 12.56 4.99
N SER A 27 2.93 12.23 3.81
CA SER A 27 2.69 10.95 3.15
C SER A 27 3.23 9.78 3.97
N TRP A 28 4.42 9.93 4.54
CA TRP A 28 5.03 8.94 5.43
C TRP A 28 4.21 8.73 6.71
N GLY A 29 3.72 9.80 7.32
CA GLY A 29 2.87 9.73 8.51
C GLY A 29 1.56 8.99 8.25
N ILE A 30 0.91 9.23 7.10
CA ILE A 30 -0.28 8.51 6.67
C ILE A 30 0.04 7.02 6.48
N TYR A 31 1.14 6.72 5.79
CA TYR A 31 1.60 5.35 5.56
C TYR A 31 1.85 4.58 6.87
N GLN A 32 2.55 5.19 7.83
CA GLN A 32 2.82 4.58 9.13
C GLN A 32 1.55 4.31 9.93
N ARG A 33 0.60 5.26 9.94
CA ARG A 33 -0.70 5.06 10.60
C ARG A 33 -1.51 3.93 9.95
N MET A 34 -1.45 3.81 8.63
CA MET A 34 -2.11 2.74 7.90
C MET A 34 -1.52 1.36 8.26
N ILE A 35 -0.19 1.25 8.31
CA ILE A 35 0.51 0.03 8.77
C ILE A 35 0.11 -0.31 10.19
N ALA A 36 0.13 0.67 11.10
CA ALA A 36 -0.22 0.45 12.50
C ALA A 36 -1.64 -0.09 12.65
N ALA A 37 -2.60 0.44 11.88
CA ALA A 37 -3.97 -0.05 11.86
C ALA A 37 -4.05 -1.51 11.38
N TYR A 38 -3.37 -1.87 10.28
CA TYR A 38 -3.36 -3.24 9.75
C TYR A 38 -2.64 -4.26 10.64
N ARG A 39 -1.59 -3.84 11.34
CA ARG A 39 -0.80 -4.71 12.24
C ARG A 39 -1.40 -4.84 13.65
N GLU A 40 -2.40 -4.05 13.99
CA GLU A 40 -3.05 -4.08 15.30
C GLU A 40 -3.66 -5.48 15.57
N PRO A 41 -3.24 -6.18 16.65
CA PRO A 41 -3.76 -7.49 16.97
C PRO A 41 -5.29 -7.49 17.20
N GLY A 42 -5.81 -6.44 17.81
CA GLY A 42 -7.24 -6.27 18.05
C GLY A 42 -7.98 -5.76 16.81
N ARG A 43 -8.76 -6.60 16.13
CA ARG A 43 -9.48 -6.22 14.89
C ARG A 43 -10.36 -4.99 15.04
N SER A 44 -11.15 -4.91 16.11
CA SER A 44 -12.00 -3.74 16.37
C SER A 44 -11.19 -2.46 16.58
N ARG A 45 -10.01 -2.57 17.20
CA ARG A 45 -9.08 -1.46 17.42
C ARG A 45 -8.40 -1.04 16.11
N GLY A 46 -7.93 -2.00 15.31
CA GLY A 46 -7.38 -1.75 13.97
C GLY A 46 -8.38 -1.06 13.06
N ARG A 47 -9.64 -1.51 13.10
CA ARG A 47 -10.77 -0.87 12.39
C ARG A 47 -10.98 0.58 12.82
N ALA A 48 -10.96 0.84 14.13
CA ALA A 48 -11.10 2.20 14.66
C ALA A 48 -9.95 3.12 14.23
N LEU A 49 -8.71 2.62 14.28
CA LEU A 49 -7.52 3.34 13.82
C LEU A 49 -7.58 3.66 12.33
N MET A 50 -7.98 2.69 11.50
CA MET A 50 -8.15 2.90 10.06
C MET A 50 -9.26 3.91 9.77
N LYS A 51 -10.40 3.83 10.48
CA LYS A 51 -11.48 4.81 10.34
C LYS A 51 -11.00 6.23 10.68
N GLN A 52 -10.30 6.40 11.80
CA GLN A 52 -9.74 7.70 12.18
C GLN A 52 -8.73 8.22 11.16
N LEU A 53 -7.93 7.34 10.54
CA LEU A 53 -7.03 7.72 9.46
C LEU A 53 -7.83 8.22 8.24
N ILE A 54 -8.84 7.48 7.79
CA ILE A 54 -9.69 7.87 6.65
C ILE A 54 -10.35 9.22 6.93
N ASP A 55 -10.95 9.40 8.12
CA ASP A 55 -11.59 10.66 8.51
C ASP A 55 -10.60 11.84 8.50
N SER A 56 -9.40 11.61 9.05
CA SER A 56 -8.30 12.59 9.09
C SER A 56 -7.79 12.99 7.71
N VAL A 57 -7.61 12.05 6.80
CA VAL A 57 -7.08 12.34 5.45
C VAL A 57 -8.18 12.91 4.54
N SER A 58 -9.45 12.65 4.84
CA SER A 58 -10.58 13.19 4.06
C SER A 58 -10.79 14.69 4.25
N HIS A 59 -10.44 15.24 5.42
CA HIS A 59 -10.74 16.64 5.78
C HIS A 59 -9.56 17.41 6.38
N GLY A 60 -8.50 16.74 6.81
CA GLY A 60 -7.38 17.34 7.56
C GLY A 60 -6.12 17.59 6.74
N VAL A 61 -6.20 17.54 5.42
CA VAL A 61 -5.05 17.70 4.52
C VAL A 61 -5.00 19.15 4.00
N PRO A 62 -3.88 19.88 4.17
CA PRO A 62 -3.69 21.21 3.59
C PRO A 62 -3.91 21.25 2.07
N THR A 63 -4.45 22.35 1.56
CA THR A 63 -4.81 22.50 0.13
C THR A 63 -3.64 22.38 -0.83
N ALA A 64 -2.42 22.65 -0.36
CA ALA A 64 -1.19 22.46 -1.12
C ALA A 64 -0.90 20.98 -1.45
N LEU A 65 -1.37 20.02 -0.64
CA LEU A 65 -1.06 18.59 -0.76
C LEU A 65 -2.11 17.87 -1.64
N VAL A 66 -2.15 18.24 -2.93
CA VAL A 66 -3.20 17.81 -3.88
C VAL A 66 -3.30 16.28 -4.01
N GLU A 67 -2.18 15.57 -4.00
CA GLU A 67 -2.16 14.10 -4.09
C GLU A 67 -2.78 13.44 -2.84
N LEU A 68 -2.51 13.99 -1.66
CA LEU A 68 -3.11 13.50 -0.41
C LEU A 68 -4.61 13.79 -0.33
N ILE A 69 -5.08 14.88 -0.93
CA ILE A 69 -6.52 15.15 -1.09
C ILE A 69 -7.16 14.10 -2.01
N THR A 70 -6.48 13.71 -3.08
CA THR A 70 -6.96 12.64 -3.98
C THR A 70 -6.97 11.28 -3.30
N LEU A 71 -5.93 10.97 -2.51
CA LEU A 71 -5.91 9.78 -1.65
C LEU A 71 -7.07 9.79 -0.65
N GLY A 72 -7.29 10.90 0.06
CA GLY A 72 -8.39 11.05 1.03
C GLY A 72 -9.76 10.81 0.40
N ARG A 73 -10.02 11.41 -0.76
CA ARG A 73 -11.26 11.17 -1.53
C ARG A 73 -11.43 9.71 -1.90
N THR A 74 -10.36 9.05 -2.34
CA THR A 74 -10.38 7.63 -2.73
C THR A 74 -10.66 6.73 -1.53
N LEU A 75 -9.94 6.94 -0.42
CA LEU A 75 -10.11 6.20 0.81
C LEU A 75 -11.52 6.39 1.40
N ASN A 76 -12.06 7.60 1.39
CA ASN A 76 -13.42 7.86 1.85
C ASN A 76 -14.45 7.12 0.99
N LYS A 77 -14.34 7.23 -0.34
CA LYS A 77 -15.24 6.54 -1.28
C LYS A 77 -15.22 5.02 -1.10
N ARG A 78 -14.08 4.45 -0.73
CA ARG A 78 -13.88 3.01 -0.53
C ARG A 78 -13.86 2.60 0.94
N ALA A 79 -14.28 3.48 1.86
CA ALA A 79 -14.14 3.25 3.29
C ALA A 79 -14.82 1.96 3.77
N ALA A 80 -15.98 1.64 3.22
CA ALA A 80 -16.68 0.39 3.54
C ALA A 80 -15.83 -0.85 3.17
N ASP A 81 -15.22 -0.85 1.99
CA ASP A 81 -14.38 -1.96 1.52
C ASP A 81 -13.10 -2.09 2.35
N VAL A 82 -12.45 -0.96 2.65
CA VAL A 82 -11.22 -0.92 3.46
C VAL A 82 -11.51 -1.40 4.89
N LEU A 83 -12.59 -0.95 5.50
CA LEU A 83 -12.96 -1.33 6.86
C LEU A 83 -13.43 -2.80 6.96
N ALA A 84 -13.99 -3.35 5.89
CA ALA A 84 -14.42 -4.75 5.84
C ALA A 84 -13.26 -5.74 6.04
N TYR A 85 -12.01 -5.35 5.76
CA TYR A 85 -10.82 -6.14 6.09
C TYR A 85 -10.79 -6.54 7.57
N PHE A 86 -11.21 -5.63 8.45
CA PHE A 86 -11.16 -5.85 9.90
C PHE A 86 -12.31 -6.72 10.40
N ASP A 87 -13.42 -6.78 9.67
CA ASP A 87 -14.63 -7.52 10.07
C ASP A 87 -14.52 -9.03 9.76
N ARG A 88 -13.61 -9.43 8.85
CA ARG A 88 -13.46 -10.82 8.40
C ARG A 88 -12.21 -11.50 8.99
N PRO A 89 -12.34 -12.62 9.73
CA PRO A 89 -11.18 -13.41 10.14
C PRO A 89 -10.51 -14.06 8.93
N GLY A 90 -9.17 -14.13 8.93
CA GLY A 90 -8.40 -14.86 7.92
C GLY A 90 -8.24 -14.20 6.55
N THR A 91 -8.60 -12.92 6.37
CA THR A 91 -8.31 -12.19 5.12
C THR A 91 -6.81 -11.95 4.97
N SER A 92 -6.21 -12.55 3.95
CA SER A 92 -4.82 -12.35 3.56
C SER A 92 -4.73 -11.83 2.13
N ASN A 93 -3.68 -11.09 1.83
CA ASN A 93 -3.37 -10.67 0.46
C ASN A 93 -2.65 -11.77 -0.35
N GLY A 94 -2.34 -12.91 0.29
CA GLY A 94 -1.55 -13.99 -0.30
C GLY A 94 -2.11 -14.54 -1.63
N PRO A 95 -3.43 -14.77 -1.79
CA PRO A 95 -3.99 -15.20 -3.07
C PRO A 95 -3.81 -14.17 -4.18
N THR A 96 -3.99 -12.88 -3.88
CA THR A 96 -3.81 -11.78 -4.83
C THR A 96 -2.34 -11.61 -5.20
N GLU A 97 -1.44 -11.66 -4.21
CA GLU A 97 0.01 -11.61 -4.42
C GLU A 97 0.52 -12.80 -5.24
N ALA A 98 -0.03 -14.00 -5.01
CA ALA A 98 0.31 -15.18 -5.81
C ALA A 98 -0.10 -15.02 -7.28
N ILE A 99 -1.24 -14.38 -7.57
CA ILE A 99 -1.66 -14.08 -8.94
C ILE A 99 -0.77 -13.00 -9.55
N ASN A 100 -0.48 -11.91 -8.82
CA ASN A 100 0.39 -10.85 -9.32
C ASN A 100 1.81 -11.36 -9.62
N GLY A 101 2.42 -12.14 -8.74
CA GLY A 101 3.74 -12.75 -8.99
C GLY A 101 3.74 -13.64 -10.23
N ARG A 102 2.65 -14.37 -10.48
CA ARG A 102 2.47 -15.15 -11.72
C ARG A 102 2.35 -14.24 -12.94
N LEU A 103 1.59 -13.16 -12.87
CA LEU A 103 1.44 -12.19 -13.96
C LEU A 103 2.76 -11.47 -14.26
N GLU A 104 3.55 -11.11 -13.25
CA GLU A 104 4.87 -10.51 -13.41
C GLU A 104 5.85 -11.48 -14.08
N HIS A 105 5.82 -12.77 -13.71
CA HIS A 105 6.63 -13.81 -14.37
C HIS A 105 6.23 -14.02 -15.84
N LEU A 106 4.92 -14.04 -16.11
CA LEU A 106 4.38 -14.09 -17.47
C LEU A 106 4.80 -12.86 -18.28
N GLY A 107 4.67 -11.66 -17.70
CA GLY A 107 5.08 -10.39 -18.31
C GLY A 107 6.58 -10.33 -18.61
N GLY A 108 7.43 -10.84 -17.72
CA GLY A 108 8.88 -10.95 -17.95
C GLY A 108 9.21 -11.91 -19.10
N SER A 109 8.49 -13.03 -19.22
CA SER A 109 8.61 -13.95 -20.35
C SER A 109 8.03 -13.36 -21.65
N ALA A 110 7.10 -12.40 -21.52
CA ALA A 110 6.36 -11.83 -22.63
C ALA A 110 7.12 -10.77 -23.43
N LEU A 111 8.16 -10.16 -22.84
CA LEU A 111 8.93 -9.07 -23.43
C LEU A 111 9.59 -9.42 -24.79
N GLY A 112 9.70 -10.71 -25.13
CA GLY A 112 10.19 -11.18 -26.42
C GLY A 112 9.13 -11.29 -27.53
N PHE A 113 7.82 -11.21 -27.21
CA PHE A 113 6.76 -11.32 -28.22
C PHE A 113 6.51 -9.99 -28.91
N ARG A 114 6.58 -10.00 -30.24
CA ARG A 114 6.29 -8.85 -31.09
C ARG A 114 4.87 -8.85 -31.65
N ASN A 115 4.05 -9.84 -31.31
CA ASN A 115 2.68 -10.02 -31.81
C ASN A 115 1.78 -10.61 -30.71
N LEU A 116 0.60 -10.00 -30.52
CA LEU A 116 -0.43 -10.39 -29.55
C LEU A 116 -0.91 -11.84 -29.73
N THR A 117 -1.04 -12.33 -30.96
CA THR A 117 -1.46 -13.72 -31.24
C THR A 117 -0.46 -14.72 -30.68
N ASN A 118 0.85 -14.46 -30.84
CA ASN A 118 1.90 -15.33 -30.33
C ASN A 118 1.99 -15.28 -28.81
N TYR A 119 1.71 -14.11 -28.22
CA TYR A 119 1.63 -13.96 -26.77
C TYR A 119 0.44 -14.74 -26.18
N ILE A 120 -0.75 -14.66 -26.79
CA ILE A 120 -1.94 -15.39 -26.34
C ILE A 120 -1.71 -16.91 -26.42
N ALA A 121 -1.15 -17.41 -27.53
CA ALA A 121 -0.83 -18.82 -27.69
C ALA A 121 0.16 -19.34 -26.62
N TYR A 122 1.15 -18.52 -26.25
CA TYR A 122 2.11 -18.84 -25.19
C TYR A 122 1.47 -18.92 -23.80
N VAL A 123 0.59 -17.95 -23.49
CA VAL A 123 -0.12 -17.92 -22.21
C VAL A 123 -1.07 -19.11 -22.10
N ASP A 124 -1.84 -19.42 -23.14
CA ASP A 124 -2.75 -20.58 -23.17
C ASP A 124 -1.99 -21.91 -23.02
N PHE A 125 -0.83 -22.04 -23.67
CA PHE A 125 0.05 -23.20 -23.51
C PHE A 125 0.53 -23.34 -22.06
N ARG A 126 1.03 -22.26 -21.43
CA ARG A 126 1.54 -22.31 -20.05
C ARG A 126 0.46 -22.54 -18.99
N ILE A 127 -0.75 -22.04 -19.22
CA ILE A 127 -1.90 -22.27 -18.33
C ILE A 127 -2.35 -23.74 -18.43
N SER A 128 -2.33 -24.31 -19.64
CA SER A 128 -2.76 -25.70 -19.89
C SER A 128 -1.76 -26.76 -19.38
N ASP A 129 -0.45 -26.49 -19.48
CA ASP A 129 0.62 -27.35 -18.94
C ASP A 129 0.82 -27.20 -17.41
N GLY A 130 -0.01 -26.40 -16.75
CA GLY A 130 -0.03 -26.29 -15.30
C GLY A 130 1.22 -25.62 -14.72
N MET A 131 1.65 -24.46 -15.24
CA MET A 131 2.65 -23.57 -14.61
C MET A 131 3.80 -24.28 -13.86
N SER A 132 4.37 -25.33 -14.46
CA SER A 132 5.54 -26.00 -13.91
C SER A 132 6.79 -25.27 -14.39
N SER A 133 7.39 -24.48 -13.49
CA SER A 133 8.77 -24.04 -13.63
C SER A 133 9.62 -24.82 -12.63
N ALA A 134 10.38 -25.78 -13.15
CA ALA A 134 11.69 -26.08 -12.58
C ALA A 134 12.62 -24.86 -12.76
#